data_AF-X0RQC4-F1
#
_entry.id   AF-X0RQC4-F1
#
_cell.length_a   1.000
_cell.length_b   1.000
_cell.length_c   1.000
_cell.angle_alpha   90.00
_cell.angle_beta   90.00
_cell.angle_gamma   90.00
#
_symmetry.space_group_name_H-M   'P 1'
#
loop_
_entity.id
_entity.type
_entity.pdbx_description
1 polymer ?
#
loop_
_entity_poly.entity_id
_entity_poly.type
_entity_poly.pdbx_seq_one_letter_code
_entity_poly.pdbx_strand_id
1 'polypeptide(L)'
;DMLIKLGIPYDSKEGREIAKRVMNFIHKAAIRGSQKLAKERGSFPNFEKSVHAKKFPMMRNATLTTIAPTGTLSIIAGCSSGIEPLFMLTYERRVLDDDILVEGYPFFVEIAKKEDFYTEDLMQQISEAGSIAHLIEIPEGIRRVFVTAHDISPKAHVRMQAAFQTSGVDNAVSKTINFPNQATEDDIKEAYMLAYKLGCKGLTVYRSGSRTYDVLSKKGTHEEKIIDDSEKEMKVSKKPRYRPDITRGITERVRVGCGTNLFITINEDDESLAELFLSLGKSGGCVASHIESMGRLISLALRSQIEPEEIIIQLKSIRCPSPTFGPEGAVLSCADAVAKAIERFLTLYSTNGKAEQNELKQTTLNDFGTPDKMMSLSHTTSGLRPECPECGNLVEHSEGCILCRVCGYSKCG
;
A
#
# COMPACT_ATOMS: atom_id res chain seq x y z
N ASP A 1 -20.93 1.55 -12.29
CA ASP A 1 -21.13 2.31 -13.55
C ASP A 1 -22.03 1.63 -14.57
N MET A 2 -21.68 0.42 -15.05
CA MET A 2 -22.48 -0.28 -16.07
C MET A 2 -23.95 -0.42 -15.67
N LEU A 3 -24.23 -0.83 -14.43
CA LEU A 3 -25.60 -0.96 -13.93
C LEU A 3 -26.34 0.38 -13.89
N ILE A 4 -25.64 1.47 -13.54
CA ILE A 4 -26.20 2.83 -13.54
C ILE A 4 -26.63 3.23 -14.95
N LYS A 5 -25.77 3.01 -15.95
CA LYS A 5 -26.10 3.30 -17.36
C LYS A 5 -27.29 2.48 -17.89
N LEU A 6 -27.52 1.30 -17.33
CA LEU A 6 -28.67 0.45 -17.65
C LEU A 6 -29.93 0.81 -16.84
N GLY A 7 -29.84 1.74 -15.87
CA GLY A 7 -30.94 2.08 -14.98
C GLY A 7 -31.28 0.97 -13.98
N ILE A 8 -30.30 0.12 -13.63
CA ILE A 8 -30.53 -1.08 -12.82
C ILE A 8 -29.91 -0.89 -11.42
N PRO A 9 -30.70 -1.01 -10.34
CA PRO A 9 -30.19 -0.94 -8.98
C PRO A 9 -29.16 -2.03 -8.69
N TYR A 10 -28.07 -1.65 -8.04
CA TYR A 10 -26.96 -2.56 -7.73
C TYR A 10 -27.41 -3.76 -6.87
N ASP A 11 -28.24 -3.53 -5.85
CA ASP A 11 -28.68 -4.55 -4.89
C ASP A 11 -29.91 -5.37 -5.34
N SER A 12 -30.39 -5.12 -6.56
CA SER A 12 -31.55 -5.83 -7.13
C SER A 12 -31.24 -7.26 -7.57
N LYS A 13 -32.30 -8.07 -7.75
CA LYS A 13 -32.19 -9.40 -8.39
C LYS A 13 -31.67 -9.29 -9.83
N GLU A 14 -32.13 -8.29 -10.57
CA GLU A 14 -31.72 -8.05 -11.95
C GLU A 14 -30.23 -7.67 -12.04
N GLY A 15 -29.76 -6.76 -11.18
CA GLY A 15 -28.35 -6.38 -11.10
C GLY A 15 -27.44 -7.58 -10.86
N ARG A 16 -27.84 -8.49 -9.94
CA ARG A 16 -27.11 -9.75 -9.71
C ARG A 16 -27.13 -10.68 -10.92
N GLU A 17 -28.24 -10.77 -11.65
CA GLU A 17 -28.31 -11.64 -12.83
C GLU A 17 -27.41 -11.11 -13.96
N ILE A 18 -27.36 -9.79 -14.14
CA ILE A 18 -26.42 -9.16 -15.08
C ILE A 18 -24.97 -9.41 -14.65
N ALA A 19 -24.65 -9.29 -13.37
CA ALA A 19 -23.32 -9.63 -12.85
C ALA A 19 -22.90 -11.07 -13.22
N LYS A 20 -23.80 -12.05 -13.05
CA LYS A 20 -23.55 -13.43 -13.47
C LYS A 20 -23.31 -13.54 -14.97
N ARG A 21 -24.14 -12.89 -15.79
CA ARG A 21 -24.02 -12.91 -17.25
C ARG A 21 -22.68 -12.34 -17.72
N VAL A 22 -22.26 -11.21 -17.16
CA VAL A 22 -20.97 -10.57 -17.47
C VAL A 22 -19.81 -11.47 -17.07
N MET A 23 -19.80 -12.00 -15.85
CA MET A 23 -18.69 -12.84 -15.40
C MET A 23 -18.60 -14.15 -16.18
N ASN A 24 -19.74 -14.77 -16.51
CA ASN A 24 -19.78 -15.97 -17.34
C ASN A 24 -19.26 -15.69 -18.76
N PHE A 25 -19.58 -14.52 -19.33
CA PHE A 25 -19.02 -14.11 -20.61
C PHE A 25 -17.50 -13.98 -20.54
N ILE A 26 -16.97 -13.29 -19.52
CA ILE A 26 -15.53 -13.13 -19.29
C ILE A 26 -14.86 -14.50 -19.13
N HIS A 27 -15.43 -15.38 -18.31
CA HIS A 27 -14.89 -16.72 -18.07
C HIS A 27 -14.82 -17.56 -19.35
N LYS A 28 -15.90 -17.57 -20.16
CA LYS A 28 -15.92 -18.25 -21.46
C LYS A 28 -14.87 -17.68 -22.42
N ALA A 29 -14.71 -16.37 -22.47
CA ALA A 29 -13.69 -15.72 -23.29
C ALA A 29 -12.27 -16.10 -22.81
N ALA A 30 -12.04 -16.13 -21.50
CA ALA A 30 -10.76 -16.50 -20.91
C ALA A 30 -10.40 -17.97 -21.20
N ILE A 31 -11.37 -18.89 -21.14
CA ILE A 31 -11.17 -20.30 -21.54
C ILE A 31 -10.72 -20.38 -22.99
N ARG A 32 -11.44 -19.71 -23.91
CA ARG A 32 -11.08 -19.69 -25.34
C ARG A 32 -9.68 -19.13 -25.57
N GLY A 33 -9.33 -18.06 -24.87
CA GLY A 33 -7.99 -17.46 -24.91
C GLY A 33 -6.92 -18.45 -24.45
N SER A 34 -7.14 -19.14 -23.33
CA SER A 34 -6.21 -20.13 -22.81
C SER A 34 -6.07 -21.35 -23.73
N GLN A 35 -7.16 -21.82 -24.34
CA GLN A 35 -7.14 -22.90 -25.34
C GLN A 35 -6.35 -22.51 -26.58
N LYS A 36 -6.51 -21.28 -27.09
CA LYS A 36 -5.74 -20.78 -28.23
C LYS A 36 -4.24 -20.78 -27.92
N LEU A 37 -3.85 -20.26 -26.76
CA LEU A 37 -2.46 -20.28 -26.32
C LEU A 37 -1.91 -21.70 -26.11
N ALA A 38 -2.75 -22.64 -25.69
CA ALA A 38 -2.35 -24.03 -25.52
C ALA A 38 -2.05 -24.71 -26.86
N LYS A 39 -2.77 -24.38 -27.93
CA LYS A 39 -2.48 -24.88 -29.28
C LYS A 39 -1.10 -24.46 -29.76
N GLU A 40 -0.68 -23.24 -29.44
CA GLU A 40 0.60 -22.68 -29.87
C GLU A 40 1.77 -23.11 -28.96
N ARG A 41 1.54 -23.23 -27.65
CA ARG A 41 2.62 -23.35 -26.65
C ARG A 41 2.56 -24.64 -25.81
N GLY A 42 1.56 -25.48 -26.03
CA GLY A 42 1.23 -26.63 -25.19
C GLY A 42 0.44 -26.24 -23.93
N SER A 43 -0.22 -27.23 -23.33
CA SER A 43 -0.93 -27.08 -22.05
C SER A 43 0.03 -26.78 -20.88
N PHE A 44 -0.50 -26.32 -19.74
CA PHE A 44 0.32 -26.18 -18.53
C PHE A 44 0.83 -27.54 -18.02
N PRO A 45 1.98 -27.61 -17.31
CA PRO A 45 2.66 -28.88 -17.00
C PRO A 45 1.81 -29.95 -16.28
N ASN A 46 0.94 -29.54 -15.36
CA ASN A 46 0.09 -30.44 -14.58
C ASN A 46 -1.34 -30.59 -15.14
N PHE A 47 -1.55 -30.30 -16.43
CA PHE A 47 -2.88 -30.29 -17.04
C PHE A 47 -3.64 -31.61 -16.85
N GLU A 48 -3.01 -32.75 -17.13
CA GLU A 48 -3.60 -34.09 -17.01
C GLU A 48 -4.10 -34.42 -15.59
N LYS A 49 -3.50 -33.81 -14.56
CA LYS A 49 -3.88 -33.99 -13.16
C LYS A 49 -4.95 -33.00 -12.68
N SER A 50 -5.35 -32.06 -13.52
CA SER A 50 -6.20 -30.94 -13.13
C SER A 50 -7.69 -31.22 -13.33
N VAL A 51 -8.53 -30.38 -12.73
CA VAL A 51 -9.98 -30.36 -12.97
C VAL A 51 -10.35 -30.05 -14.43
N HIS A 52 -9.41 -29.52 -15.22
CA HIS A 52 -9.63 -29.14 -16.61
C HIS A 52 -9.49 -30.30 -17.58
N ALA A 53 -8.64 -31.30 -17.30
CA ALA A 53 -8.42 -32.45 -18.20
C ALA A 53 -9.70 -33.24 -18.50
N LYS A 54 -10.64 -33.25 -17.55
CA LYS A 54 -11.96 -33.89 -17.72
C LYS A 54 -12.96 -33.04 -18.53
N LYS A 55 -12.70 -31.74 -18.68
CA LYS A 55 -13.65 -30.76 -19.24
C LYS A 55 -13.23 -30.22 -20.61
N PHE A 56 -11.93 -30.14 -20.85
CA PHE A 56 -11.36 -29.50 -22.03
C PHE A 56 -10.23 -30.36 -22.57
N PRO A 57 -9.96 -30.33 -23.88
CA PRO A 57 -8.86 -31.08 -24.47
C PRO A 57 -7.48 -30.49 -24.15
N MET A 58 -7.41 -29.18 -23.90
CA MET A 58 -6.17 -28.48 -23.59
C MET A 58 -6.44 -27.14 -22.91
N MET A 59 -5.50 -26.67 -22.09
CA MET A 59 -5.55 -25.36 -21.43
C MET A 59 -4.13 -24.87 -21.17
N ARG A 60 -3.84 -23.59 -21.44
CA ARG A 60 -2.50 -23.01 -21.21
C ARG A 60 -2.29 -22.61 -19.76
N ASN A 61 -3.35 -22.25 -19.06
CA ASN A 61 -3.32 -21.67 -17.72
C ASN A 61 -4.17 -22.53 -16.78
N ALA A 62 -3.68 -22.74 -15.55
CA ALA A 62 -4.40 -23.51 -14.53
C ALA A 62 -5.60 -22.73 -13.94
N THR A 63 -5.46 -21.41 -13.81
CA THR A 63 -6.50 -20.47 -13.40
C THR A 63 -6.51 -19.29 -14.36
N LEU A 64 -7.67 -18.68 -14.58
CA LEU A 64 -7.88 -17.68 -15.62
C LEU A 64 -8.34 -16.33 -15.06
N THR A 65 -9.14 -16.36 -14.00
CA THR A 65 -9.91 -15.21 -13.56
C THR A 65 -9.80 -14.97 -12.05
N THR A 66 -9.63 -13.70 -11.69
CA THR A 66 -9.63 -13.19 -10.32
C THR A 66 -10.15 -11.75 -10.35
N ILE A 67 -10.90 -11.34 -9.33
CA ILE A 67 -11.30 -9.94 -9.18
C ILE A 67 -10.43 -9.34 -8.07
N ALA A 68 -9.42 -8.59 -8.47
CA ALA A 68 -8.49 -7.91 -7.57
C ALA A 68 -8.97 -6.48 -7.24
N PRO A 69 -8.44 -5.84 -6.19
CA PRO A 69 -8.65 -4.41 -5.97
C PRO A 69 -8.15 -3.59 -7.15
N THR A 70 -8.95 -2.64 -7.61
CA THR A 70 -8.59 -1.77 -8.76
C THR A 70 -8.58 -0.29 -8.39
N GLY A 71 -8.30 0.09 -7.14
CA GLY A 71 -8.38 1.48 -6.66
C GLY A 71 -7.72 2.48 -7.62
N THR A 72 -6.40 2.42 -7.80
CA THR A 72 -5.67 3.32 -8.69
C THR A 72 -6.05 3.15 -10.17
N LEU A 73 -6.29 1.91 -10.62
CA LEU A 73 -6.64 1.63 -12.03
C LEU A 73 -8.00 2.22 -12.41
N SER A 74 -8.95 2.23 -11.48
CA SER A 74 -10.29 2.76 -11.67
C SER A 74 -10.29 4.29 -11.81
N ILE A 75 -9.36 4.98 -11.13
CA ILE A 75 -9.13 6.42 -11.30
C ILE A 75 -8.60 6.70 -12.71
N ILE A 76 -7.60 5.95 -13.17
CA ILE A 76 -7.05 6.09 -14.53
C ILE A 76 -8.13 5.83 -15.59
N ALA A 77 -8.95 4.80 -15.38
CA ALA A 77 -10.04 4.45 -16.29
C ALA A 77 -11.28 5.35 -16.17
N GLY A 78 -11.33 6.23 -15.17
CA GLY A 78 -12.48 7.09 -14.87
C GLY A 78 -13.76 6.30 -14.59
N CYS A 79 -13.67 5.19 -13.83
CA CYS A 79 -14.82 4.32 -13.55
C CYS A 79 -14.87 3.81 -12.11
N SER A 80 -15.97 3.17 -11.72
CA SER A 80 -16.10 2.47 -10.42
C SER A 80 -15.08 1.34 -10.26
N SER A 81 -14.52 1.19 -9.06
CA SER A 81 -13.52 0.15 -8.75
C SER A 81 -14.13 -1.26 -8.65
N GLY A 82 -13.57 -2.20 -9.41
CA GLY A 82 -13.84 -3.63 -9.31
C GLY A 82 -15.32 -3.96 -9.47
N ILE A 83 -15.88 -4.57 -8.43
CA ILE A 83 -17.33 -4.81 -8.29
C ILE A 83 -17.90 -4.06 -7.08
N GLU A 84 -17.29 -2.94 -6.70
CA GLU A 84 -17.79 -2.12 -5.60
C GLU A 84 -18.97 -1.26 -6.06
N PRO A 85 -19.99 -1.06 -5.20
CA PRO A 85 -20.91 0.06 -5.38
C PRO A 85 -20.16 1.37 -5.18
N LEU A 86 -20.79 2.48 -5.57
CA LEU A 86 -20.26 3.80 -5.28
C LEU A 86 -20.17 3.99 -3.77
N PHE A 87 -19.04 4.48 -3.28
CA PHE A 87 -18.89 4.77 -1.86
C PHE A 87 -19.67 6.04 -1.47
N MET A 88 -19.58 7.06 -2.32
CA MET A 88 -20.27 8.34 -2.20
C MET A 88 -20.61 8.90 -3.59
N LEU A 89 -21.59 9.80 -3.66
CA LEU A 89 -22.04 10.45 -4.90
C LEU A 89 -21.44 11.84 -5.10
N THR A 90 -20.71 12.36 -4.13
CA THR A 90 -20.02 13.64 -4.18
C THR A 90 -18.60 13.45 -3.66
N TYR A 91 -17.70 14.33 -4.03
CA TYR A 91 -16.31 14.33 -3.56
C TYR A 91 -15.92 15.77 -3.23
N GLU A 92 -15.27 15.97 -2.09
CA GLU A 92 -14.70 17.27 -1.74
C GLU A 92 -13.33 17.44 -2.41
N ARG A 93 -13.20 18.47 -3.23
CA ARG A 93 -11.92 18.90 -3.79
C ARG A 93 -11.52 20.22 -3.14
N ARG A 94 -10.38 20.22 -2.44
CA ARG A 94 -9.77 21.48 -1.98
C ARG A 94 -9.21 22.22 -3.17
N VAL A 95 -9.72 23.41 -3.40
CA VAL A 95 -9.18 24.36 -4.37
C VAL A 95 -8.22 25.30 -3.60
N LEU A 96 -7.43 26.10 -4.32
CA LEU A 96 -6.56 27.11 -3.72
C LEU A 96 -7.38 28.03 -2.79
N ASP A 97 -6.76 28.51 -1.71
CA ASP A 97 -7.36 29.43 -0.71
C ASP A 97 -8.41 28.85 0.25
N ASP A 98 -8.21 27.60 0.72
CA ASP A 98 -9.07 26.89 1.71
C ASP A 98 -10.52 26.63 1.27
N ASP A 99 -10.90 27.01 0.04
CA ASP A 99 -12.22 26.71 -0.52
C ASP A 99 -12.39 25.21 -0.82
N ILE A 100 -13.52 24.66 -0.37
CA ILE A 100 -13.92 23.28 -0.61
C ILE A 100 -14.99 23.29 -1.70
N LEU A 101 -14.67 22.73 -2.86
CA LEU A 101 -15.64 22.49 -3.93
C LEU A 101 -16.19 21.08 -3.82
N VAL A 102 -17.51 20.95 -3.72
CA VAL A 102 -18.19 19.65 -3.79
C VAL A 102 -18.45 19.30 -5.25
N GLU A 103 -17.71 18.31 -5.77
CA GLU A 103 -17.91 17.79 -7.11
C GLU A 103 -18.81 16.54 -7.06
N GLY A 104 -19.90 16.54 -7.85
CA GLY A 104 -20.79 15.38 -7.96
C GLY A 104 -20.23 14.27 -8.86
N TYR A 105 -20.65 13.04 -8.61
CA TYR A 105 -20.29 11.88 -9.40
C TYR A 105 -20.78 12.05 -10.86
N PRO A 106 -19.93 11.85 -11.89
CA PRO A 106 -20.23 12.34 -13.25
C PRO A 106 -21.58 11.90 -13.84
N PHE A 107 -21.94 10.61 -13.74
CA PHE A 107 -23.23 10.13 -14.27
C PHE A 107 -24.42 10.67 -13.49
N PHE A 108 -24.26 10.95 -12.19
CA PHE A 108 -25.32 11.56 -11.40
C PHE A 108 -25.55 13.00 -11.83
N VAL A 109 -24.47 13.79 -12.00
CA VAL A 109 -24.54 15.19 -12.47
C VAL A 109 -25.14 15.28 -13.87
N GLU A 110 -24.76 14.37 -14.78
CA GLU A 110 -25.31 14.32 -16.14
C GLU A 110 -26.82 14.11 -16.12
N ILE A 111 -27.30 13.13 -15.34
CA ILE A 111 -28.74 12.84 -15.22
C ILE A 111 -29.47 13.98 -14.51
N ALA A 112 -28.90 14.53 -13.44
CA ALA A 112 -29.49 15.65 -12.70
C ALA A 112 -29.70 16.89 -13.56
N LYS A 113 -28.73 17.20 -14.43
CA LYS A 113 -28.85 18.31 -15.38
C LYS A 113 -29.86 18.01 -16.48
N LYS A 114 -29.93 16.76 -16.94
CA LYS A 114 -30.87 16.33 -17.99
C LYS A 114 -32.32 16.32 -17.51
N GLU A 115 -32.55 15.97 -16.25
CA GLU A 115 -33.89 15.92 -15.63
C GLU A 115 -34.22 17.19 -14.82
N ASP A 116 -33.40 18.24 -14.95
CA ASP A 116 -33.66 19.59 -14.43
C ASP A 116 -33.84 19.68 -12.90
N PHE A 117 -33.09 18.86 -12.15
CA PHE A 117 -33.07 18.93 -10.68
C PHE A 117 -31.67 19.22 -10.09
N TYR A 118 -30.68 19.50 -10.95
CA TYR A 118 -29.33 19.84 -10.50
C TYR A 118 -29.25 21.24 -9.90
N THR A 119 -28.81 21.34 -8.64
CA THR A 119 -28.41 22.59 -7.99
C THR A 119 -27.11 22.39 -7.20
N GLU A 120 -26.36 23.46 -6.97
CA GLU A 120 -25.17 23.42 -6.09
C GLU A 120 -25.56 23.07 -4.66
N ASP A 121 -26.68 23.63 -4.17
CA ASP A 121 -27.26 23.31 -2.86
C ASP A 121 -27.60 21.82 -2.73
N LEU A 122 -28.12 21.19 -3.79
CA LEU A 122 -28.39 19.74 -3.78
C LEU A 122 -27.08 18.95 -3.69
N MET A 123 -26.02 19.34 -4.40
CA MET A 123 -24.73 18.65 -4.28
C MET A 123 -24.17 18.76 -2.86
N GLN A 124 -24.32 19.94 -2.23
CA GLN A 124 -23.93 20.16 -0.85
C GLN A 124 -24.73 19.26 0.11
N GLN A 125 -26.06 19.23 -0.04
CA GLN A 125 -26.95 18.37 0.74
C GLN A 125 -26.60 16.88 0.59
N ILE A 126 -26.28 16.42 -0.62
CA ILE A 126 -25.86 15.03 -0.86
C ILE A 126 -24.53 14.73 -0.16
N SER A 127 -23.61 15.69 -0.14
CA SER A 127 -22.32 15.55 0.55
C SER A 127 -22.49 15.37 2.05
N GLU A 128 -23.39 16.15 2.66
CA GLU A 128 -23.68 16.10 4.10
C GLU A 128 -24.52 14.87 4.49
N ALA A 129 -25.51 14.53 3.65
CA ALA A 129 -26.40 13.40 3.90
C ALA A 129 -25.69 12.04 3.69
N GLY A 130 -24.72 11.99 2.76
CA GLY A 130 -23.99 10.78 2.41
C GLY A 130 -24.84 9.64 1.81
N SER A 131 -26.12 9.89 1.55
CA SER A 131 -27.10 9.02 0.92
C SER A 131 -28.22 9.87 0.32
N ILE A 132 -28.71 9.49 -0.85
CA ILE A 132 -29.82 10.16 -1.51
C ILE A 132 -31.18 9.51 -1.26
N ALA A 133 -31.22 8.39 -0.52
CA ALA A 133 -32.43 7.57 -0.40
C ALA A 133 -33.63 8.34 0.21
N HIS A 134 -33.37 9.35 1.04
CA HIS A 134 -34.38 10.14 1.75
C HIS A 134 -34.70 11.49 1.10
N LEU A 135 -33.93 11.93 0.10
CA LEU A 135 -34.12 13.23 -0.58
C LEU A 135 -35.28 13.15 -1.57
N ILE A 136 -36.42 13.75 -1.23
CA ILE A 136 -37.66 13.63 -2.00
C ILE A 136 -37.59 14.44 -3.29
N GLU A 137 -36.76 15.50 -3.34
CA GLU A 137 -36.49 16.26 -4.56
C GLU A 137 -35.83 15.44 -5.66
N ILE A 138 -35.23 14.28 -5.35
CA ILE A 138 -34.66 13.38 -6.34
C ILE A 138 -35.69 12.30 -6.75
N PRO A 139 -35.99 12.14 -8.06
CA PRO A 139 -36.90 11.10 -8.55
C PRO A 139 -36.57 9.70 -8.01
N GLU A 140 -37.59 8.94 -7.62
CA GLU A 140 -37.43 7.59 -7.05
C GLU A 140 -36.63 6.65 -7.97
N GLY A 141 -36.85 6.74 -9.28
CA GLY A 141 -36.09 5.97 -10.27
C GLY A 141 -34.58 6.17 -10.15
N ILE A 142 -34.15 7.40 -9.91
CA ILE A 142 -32.74 7.76 -9.75
C ILE A 142 -32.22 7.31 -8.39
N ARG A 143 -32.97 7.57 -7.32
CA ARG A 143 -32.59 7.15 -5.96
C ARG A 143 -32.32 5.66 -5.86
N ARG A 144 -33.13 4.83 -6.53
CA ARG A 144 -32.93 3.38 -6.57
C ARG A 144 -31.66 2.95 -7.33
N VAL A 145 -31.23 3.72 -8.32
CA VAL A 145 -30.07 3.37 -9.15
C VAL A 145 -28.76 3.82 -8.51
N PHE A 146 -28.74 5.01 -7.92
CA PHE A 146 -27.56 5.63 -7.31
C PHE A 146 -27.45 5.31 -5.81
N VAL A 147 -27.53 4.03 -5.47
CA VAL A 147 -27.29 3.55 -4.10
C VAL A 147 -25.80 3.55 -3.77
N THR A 148 -25.46 4.00 -2.56
CA THR A 148 -24.09 3.97 -2.05
C THR A 148 -23.79 2.67 -1.30
N ALA A 149 -22.51 2.44 -1.01
CA ALA A 149 -22.06 1.29 -0.22
C ALA A 149 -22.74 1.17 1.14
N HIS A 150 -23.12 2.30 1.74
CA HIS A 150 -23.79 2.36 3.04
C HIS A 150 -25.31 2.14 2.97
N ASP A 151 -25.91 2.38 1.81
CA ASP A 151 -27.35 2.13 1.58
C ASP A 151 -27.64 0.63 1.38
N ILE A 152 -26.63 -0.12 0.94
CA ILE A 152 -26.77 -1.53 0.61
C ILE A 152 -26.59 -2.38 1.87
N SER A 153 -27.59 -3.21 2.18
CA SER A 153 -27.50 -4.14 3.31
C SER A 153 -26.31 -5.12 3.19
N PRO A 154 -25.68 -5.53 4.30
CA PRO A 154 -24.58 -6.50 4.26
C PRO A 154 -24.94 -7.80 3.51
N LYS A 155 -26.17 -8.29 3.71
CA LYS A 155 -26.68 -9.49 3.01
C LYS A 155 -26.79 -9.27 1.50
N ALA A 156 -27.13 -8.06 1.04
CA ALA A 156 -27.16 -7.74 -0.39
C ALA A 156 -25.75 -7.64 -1.00
N HIS A 157 -24.80 -7.02 -0.30
CA HIS A 157 -23.39 -7.01 -0.70
C HIS A 157 -22.84 -8.43 -0.89
N VAL A 158 -23.07 -9.32 0.10
CA VAL A 158 -22.62 -10.72 0.04
C VAL A 158 -23.22 -11.44 -1.16
N ARG A 159 -24.53 -11.26 -1.42
CA ARG A 159 -25.21 -11.88 -2.56
C ARG A 159 -24.69 -11.39 -3.90
N MET A 160 -24.28 -10.13 -4.01
CA MET A 160 -23.64 -9.63 -5.22
C MET A 160 -22.26 -10.25 -5.41
N GLN A 161 -21.45 -10.33 -4.35
CA GLN A 161 -20.15 -11.01 -4.42
C GLN A 161 -20.30 -12.48 -4.85
N ALA A 162 -21.28 -13.18 -4.27
CA ALA A 162 -21.57 -14.57 -4.62
C ALA A 162 -21.97 -14.73 -6.08
N ALA A 163 -22.73 -13.76 -6.64
CA ALA A 163 -23.12 -13.77 -8.05
C ALA A 163 -21.89 -13.79 -8.97
N PHE A 164 -20.86 -12.98 -8.67
CA PHE A 164 -19.60 -13.02 -9.41
C PHE A 164 -18.80 -14.30 -9.13
N GLN A 165 -18.62 -14.66 -7.85
CA GLN A 165 -17.78 -15.81 -7.46
C GLN A 165 -18.25 -17.12 -8.11
N THR A 166 -19.56 -17.35 -8.13
CA THR A 166 -20.17 -18.59 -8.64
C THR A 166 -20.31 -18.62 -10.17
N SER A 167 -20.09 -17.49 -10.85
CA SER A 167 -20.31 -17.35 -12.29
C SER A 167 -19.02 -17.38 -13.12
N GLY A 168 -17.95 -17.95 -12.57
CA GLY A 168 -16.72 -18.21 -13.33
C GLY A 168 -15.48 -17.45 -12.85
N VAL A 169 -15.38 -17.15 -11.54
CA VAL A 169 -14.12 -16.68 -10.94
C VAL A 169 -13.34 -17.86 -10.36
N ASP A 170 -12.17 -18.15 -10.92
CA ASP A 170 -11.33 -19.31 -10.54
C ASP A 170 -10.65 -19.11 -9.18
N ASN A 171 -10.16 -17.90 -8.91
CA ASN A 171 -9.60 -17.53 -7.62
C ASN A 171 -10.69 -16.85 -6.77
N ALA A 172 -10.36 -15.77 -6.05
CA ALA A 172 -11.27 -15.06 -5.17
C ALA A 172 -11.77 -13.74 -5.76
N VAL A 173 -12.76 -13.16 -5.09
CA VAL A 173 -13.30 -11.84 -5.37
C VAL A 173 -12.93 -10.91 -4.20
N SER A 174 -12.16 -9.87 -4.49
CA SER A 174 -11.87 -8.79 -3.55
C SER A 174 -12.99 -7.76 -3.61
N LYS A 175 -13.88 -7.82 -2.62
CA LYS A 175 -15.00 -6.90 -2.45
C LYS A 175 -15.21 -6.65 -0.96
N THR A 176 -15.47 -5.40 -0.61
CA THR A 176 -15.74 -4.95 0.75
C THR A 176 -17.24 -5.01 1.05
N ILE A 177 -17.59 -5.68 2.14
CA ILE A 177 -18.93 -5.66 2.73
C ILE A 177 -18.95 -4.58 3.80
N ASN A 178 -19.71 -3.52 3.55
CA ASN A 178 -19.81 -2.38 4.45
C ASN A 178 -20.90 -2.64 5.50
N PHE A 179 -20.57 -2.35 6.76
CA PHE A 179 -21.47 -2.45 7.90
C PHE A 179 -21.55 -1.10 8.62
N PRO A 180 -22.72 -0.75 9.16
CA PRO A 180 -22.86 0.45 9.97
C PRO A 180 -22.15 0.28 11.32
N ASN A 181 -21.89 1.39 12.03
CA ASN A 181 -21.10 1.38 13.27
C ASN A 181 -21.70 0.45 14.35
N GLN A 182 -23.03 0.47 14.48
CA GLN A 182 -23.80 -0.35 15.42
C GLN A 182 -23.85 -1.85 15.09
N ALA A 183 -23.21 -2.30 14.00
CA ALA A 183 -23.21 -3.72 13.64
C ALA A 183 -22.50 -4.56 14.71
N THR A 184 -23.20 -5.62 15.13
CA THR A 184 -22.75 -6.56 16.16
C THR A 184 -21.82 -7.63 15.59
N GLU A 185 -21.13 -8.36 16.47
CA GLU A 185 -20.35 -9.53 16.06
C GLU A 185 -21.21 -10.61 15.39
N ASP A 186 -22.45 -10.78 15.85
CA ASP A 186 -23.40 -11.73 15.26
C ASP A 186 -23.80 -11.31 13.84
N ASP A 187 -23.99 -10.01 13.57
CA ASP A 187 -24.26 -9.51 12.21
C ASP A 187 -23.10 -9.85 11.24
N ILE A 188 -21.86 -9.67 11.72
CA ILE A 188 -20.66 -9.98 10.94
C ILE A 188 -20.56 -11.49 10.71
N LYS A 189 -20.76 -12.29 11.76
CA LYS A 189 -20.81 -13.76 11.69
C LYS A 189 -21.85 -14.24 10.70
N GLU A 190 -23.06 -13.67 10.71
CA GLU A 190 -24.11 -14.00 9.74
C GLU A 190 -23.66 -13.76 8.29
N ALA A 191 -22.92 -12.68 8.03
CA ALA A 191 -22.41 -12.41 6.70
C ALA A 191 -21.34 -13.42 6.25
N TYR A 192 -20.42 -13.81 7.13
CA TYR A 192 -19.46 -14.89 6.85
C TYR A 192 -20.16 -16.22 6.58
N MET A 193 -21.16 -16.58 7.41
CA MET A 193 -21.92 -17.81 7.23
C MET A 193 -22.75 -17.79 5.94
N LEU A 194 -23.32 -16.65 5.58
CA LEU A 194 -24.02 -16.48 4.30
C LEU A 194 -23.05 -16.60 3.12
N ALA A 195 -21.89 -15.96 3.19
CA ALA A 195 -20.86 -16.03 2.16
C ALA A 195 -20.41 -17.49 1.95
N TYR A 196 -20.15 -18.22 3.02
CA TYR A 196 -19.82 -19.65 2.98
C TYR A 196 -20.92 -20.48 2.31
N LYS A 197 -22.18 -20.31 2.75
CA LYS A 197 -23.35 -21.02 2.18
C LYS A 197 -23.54 -20.74 0.69
N LEU A 198 -23.19 -19.54 0.24
CA LEU A 198 -23.31 -19.13 -1.17
C LEU A 198 -22.07 -19.48 -2.02
N GLY A 199 -21.05 -20.11 -1.45
CA GLY A 199 -19.85 -20.53 -2.16
C GLY A 199 -18.82 -19.43 -2.39
N CYS A 200 -18.86 -18.35 -1.61
CA CYS A 200 -17.79 -17.35 -1.58
C CYS A 200 -16.50 -17.95 -1.01
N LYS A 201 -15.36 -17.66 -1.62
CA LYS A 201 -14.04 -18.18 -1.19
C LYS A 201 -13.35 -17.29 -0.15
N GLY A 202 -13.84 -16.06 0.02
CA GLY A 202 -13.33 -15.09 0.97
C GLY A 202 -14.35 -13.97 1.17
N LEU A 203 -14.17 -13.18 2.20
CA LEU A 203 -15.02 -12.04 2.51
C LEU A 203 -14.19 -10.96 3.20
N THR A 204 -14.27 -9.72 2.72
CA THR A 204 -13.67 -8.56 3.38
C THR A 204 -14.78 -7.76 4.02
N VAL A 205 -14.65 -7.49 5.33
CA VAL A 205 -15.63 -6.73 6.10
C VAL A 205 -15.03 -5.39 6.50
N TYR A 206 -15.83 -4.35 6.41
CA TYR A 206 -15.52 -3.05 6.98
C TYR A 206 -16.72 -2.53 7.75
N ARG A 207 -16.55 -2.31 9.06
CA ARG A 207 -17.54 -1.70 9.94
C ARG A 207 -17.17 -0.24 10.13
N SER A 208 -18.11 0.67 9.86
CA SER A 208 -17.90 2.11 10.06
C SER A 208 -17.45 2.40 11.50
N GLY A 209 -16.46 3.28 11.66
CA GLY A 209 -15.86 3.60 12.96
C GLY A 209 -14.96 2.51 13.57
N SER A 210 -14.64 1.44 12.83
CA SER A 210 -13.64 0.44 13.27
C SER A 210 -12.19 0.88 13.06
N ARG A 211 -11.97 1.98 12.33
CA ARG A 211 -10.66 2.62 12.13
C ARG A 211 -10.73 4.05 12.64
N THR A 212 -9.63 4.53 13.21
CA THR A 212 -9.48 5.90 13.74
C THR A 212 -9.57 6.97 12.66
N TYR A 213 -9.29 6.61 11.40
CA TYR A 213 -9.42 7.49 10.24
C TYR A 213 -10.17 6.74 9.13
N ASP A 214 -11.36 7.22 8.80
CA ASP A 214 -12.06 6.81 7.58
C ASP A 214 -11.40 7.53 6.40
N VAL A 215 -10.75 6.75 5.53
CA VAL A 215 -10.04 7.25 4.33
C VAL A 215 -11.01 7.96 3.36
N LEU A 216 -12.31 7.75 3.52
CA LEU A 216 -13.41 8.36 2.80
C LEU A 216 -14.45 8.79 3.83
N SER A 217 -14.25 9.93 4.50
CA SER A 217 -15.14 10.37 5.58
C SER A 217 -16.43 10.98 5.02
N LYS A 218 -17.58 10.53 5.56
CA LYS A 218 -18.85 11.28 5.52
C LYS A 218 -18.75 12.43 6.52
N LYS A 219 -19.01 13.67 6.11
CA LYS A 219 -19.40 14.70 7.07
C LYS A 219 -20.88 14.51 7.36
N GLY A 220 -21.24 14.08 8.56
CA GLY A 220 -22.65 14.06 8.97
C GLY A 220 -23.03 12.95 9.93
N THR A 221 -22.43 12.94 11.13
CA THR A 221 -23.08 12.65 12.42
C THR A 221 -22.04 12.94 13.51
N HIS A 222 -21.84 14.23 13.81
CA HIS A 222 -21.37 14.61 15.14
C HIS A 222 -22.57 14.51 16.07
N GLU A 223 -22.91 13.29 16.49
CA GLU A 223 -23.61 13.14 17.76
C GLU A 223 -22.55 13.27 18.85
N GLU A 224 -22.53 14.45 19.47
CA GLU A 224 -21.82 14.72 20.71
C GLU A 224 -22.35 13.75 21.78
N LYS A 225 -21.74 12.56 21.87
CA LYS A 225 -21.74 11.83 23.13
C LYS A 225 -20.81 12.58 24.06
N ILE A 226 -21.43 13.28 25.01
CA ILE A 226 -20.80 13.74 26.25
C ILE A 226 -20.19 12.50 26.90
N ILE A 227 -18.90 12.27 26.66
CA ILE A 227 -18.06 11.39 27.44
C ILE A 227 -17.14 12.33 28.21
N ASP A 228 -17.40 12.38 29.50
CA ASP A 228 -16.56 13.02 30.49
C ASP A 228 -15.20 12.31 30.56
N ASP A 229 -14.19 13.10 30.92
CA ASP A 229 -12.81 12.73 31.26
C ASP A 229 -11.80 12.34 30.15
N SER A 230 -10.97 13.35 29.83
CA SER A 230 -9.52 13.30 30.10
C SER A 230 -8.56 12.64 29.09
N GLU A 231 -8.68 12.88 27.78
CA GLU A 231 -7.50 12.78 26.91
C GLU A 231 -7.39 14.01 25.99
N LYS A 232 -6.36 14.81 26.23
CA LYS A 232 -5.98 15.94 25.36
C LYS A 232 -5.70 15.40 23.96
N GLU A 233 -6.54 15.78 23.00
CA GLU A 233 -6.21 15.67 21.57
C GLU A 233 -4.87 16.38 21.31
N MET A 234 -3.81 15.58 21.14
CA MET A 234 -2.53 16.09 20.70
C MET A 234 -2.65 16.37 19.21
N LYS A 235 -2.89 17.64 18.87
CA LYS A 235 -2.70 18.15 17.50
C LYS A 235 -1.31 17.72 17.03
N VAL A 236 -1.23 16.71 16.16
CA VAL A 236 0.05 16.28 15.57
C VAL A 236 0.55 17.43 14.70
N SER A 237 1.46 18.21 15.27
CA SER A 237 2.19 19.26 14.57
C SER A 237 2.98 18.60 13.44
N LYS A 238 2.78 19.06 12.19
CA LYS A 238 3.63 18.68 11.04
C LYS A 238 5.08 19.20 11.14
N LYS A 239 5.46 19.80 12.27
CA LYS A 239 6.82 20.26 12.56
C LYS A 239 7.52 19.24 13.46
N PRO A 240 8.82 19.00 13.26
CA PRO A 240 9.58 18.11 14.13
C PRO A 240 9.49 18.58 15.58
N ARG A 241 9.37 17.61 16.49
CA ARG A 241 9.40 17.84 17.94
C ARG A 241 10.71 18.51 18.36
N TYR A 242 10.64 19.19 19.49
CA TYR A 242 11.79 19.89 20.07
C TYR A 242 12.91 18.89 20.35
N ARG A 243 14.14 19.24 19.96
CA ARG A 243 15.32 18.43 20.23
C ARG A 243 16.03 19.03 21.45
N PRO A 244 16.13 18.32 22.59
CA PRO A 244 16.83 18.79 23.79
C PRO A 244 18.29 19.11 23.51
N ASP A 245 18.93 19.91 24.37
CA ASP A 245 20.35 20.28 24.20
C ASP A 245 21.28 19.06 24.34
N ILE A 246 20.91 18.11 25.19
CA ILE A 246 21.67 16.88 25.48
C ILE A 246 20.85 15.67 25.08
N THR A 247 21.44 14.79 24.28
CA THR A 247 20.89 13.49 23.87
C THR A 247 21.88 12.40 24.28
N ARG A 248 21.40 11.15 24.39
CA ARG A 248 22.24 9.99 24.73
C ARG A 248 22.17 8.99 23.60
N GLY A 249 23.25 8.26 23.33
CA GLY A 249 23.23 7.33 22.23
C GLY A 249 24.49 6.49 22.10
N ILE A 250 24.50 5.67 21.05
CA ILE A 250 25.61 4.79 20.72
C ILE A 250 26.13 5.14 19.34
N THR A 251 27.42 4.92 19.13
CA THR A 251 28.03 5.01 17.80
C THR A 251 28.48 3.63 17.34
N GLU A 252 27.87 3.15 16.28
CA GLU A 252 28.24 1.89 15.63
C GLU A 252 29.21 2.17 14.47
N ARG A 253 30.20 1.29 14.29
CA ARG A 253 31.13 1.36 13.16
C ARG A 253 30.82 0.25 12.18
N VAL A 254 30.37 0.61 10.99
CA VAL A 254 30.03 -0.32 9.91
C VAL A 254 31.02 -0.19 8.76
N ARG A 255 31.60 -1.30 8.33
CA ARG A 255 32.45 -1.34 7.13
C ARG A 255 31.56 -1.26 5.90
N VAL A 256 31.83 -0.32 4.99
CA VAL A 256 31.13 -0.19 3.70
C VAL A 256 32.09 -0.42 2.54
N GLY A 257 31.59 -0.89 1.39
CA GLY A 257 32.47 -1.37 0.30
C GLY A 257 33.24 -0.29 -0.45
N CYS A 258 32.99 0.99 -0.17
CA CYS A 258 33.78 2.12 -0.65
C CYS A 258 35.16 2.27 0.04
N GLY A 259 35.65 1.25 0.76
CA GLY A 259 36.97 1.21 1.38
C GLY A 259 37.07 1.90 2.75
N THR A 260 35.98 2.48 3.25
CA THR A 260 35.95 3.28 4.47
C THR A 260 34.96 2.73 5.49
N ASN A 261 35.09 3.18 6.74
CA ASN A 261 34.10 2.92 7.79
C ASN A 261 33.05 4.03 7.81
N LEU A 262 31.79 3.64 7.87
CA LEU A 262 30.66 4.49 8.20
C LEU A 262 30.43 4.41 9.72
N PHE A 263 30.49 5.54 10.39
CA PHE A 263 30.14 5.70 11.79
C PHE A 263 28.69 6.18 11.85
N ILE A 264 27.85 5.40 12.52
CA ILE A 264 26.41 5.64 12.66
C ILE A 264 26.16 5.92 14.13
N THR A 265 25.90 7.18 14.46
CA THR A 265 25.57 7.61 15.81
C THR A 265 24.05 7.74 15.90
N ILE A 266 23.43 6.91 16.73
CA ILE A 266 21.98 6.92 16.97
C ILE A 266 21.78 7.44 18.38
N ASN A 267 21.08 8.57 18.50
CA ASN A 267 20.76 9.16 19.80
C ASN A 267 19.25 9.17 20.04
N GLU A 268 18.91 8.97 21.30
CA GLU A 268 17.59 9.13 21.88
C GLU A 268 17.57 10.36 22.79
N ASP A 269 16.36 10.86 23.00
CA ASP A 269 16.03 11.77 24.09
C ASP A 269 15.08 11.09 25.08
N ASP A 270 14.49 11.88 25.98
CA ASP A 270 13.60 11.38 27.03
C ASP A 270 12.31 10.72 26.50
N GLU A 271 11.98 10.90 25.21
CA GLU A 271 10.77 10.32 24.60
C GLU A 271 11.08 9.11 23.71
N SER A 272 12.00 9.25 22.75
CA SER A 272 12.23 8.24 21.71
C SER A 272 13.52 8.52 20.93
N LEU A 273 13.80 7.69 19.91
CA LEU A 273 14.86 7.99 18.94
C LEU A 273 14.65 9.40 18.38
N ALA A 274 15.68 10.22 18.49
CA ALA A 274 15.59 11.65 18.21
C ALA A 274 16.43 12.04 17.00
N GLU A 275 17.60 11.43 16.83
CA GLU A 275 18.53 11.84 15.80
C GLU A 275 19.50 10.72 15.41
N LEU A 276 19.98 10.83 14.18
CA LEU A 276 20.93 9.92 13.59
C LEU A 276 21.97 10.71 12.80
N PHE A 277 23.22 10.59 13.23
CA PHE A 277 24.37 11.19 12.55
C PHE A 277 25.17 10.14 11.83
N LEU A 278 25.63 10.52 10.63
CA LEU A 278 26.44 9.67 9.78
C LEU A 278 27.75 10.37 9.49
N SER A 279 28.85 9.68 9.76
CA SER A 279 30.19 10.17 9.46
C SER A 279 30.98 9.10 8.74
N LEU A 280 31.58 9.46 7.61
CA LEU A 280 32.51 8.61 6.90
C LEU A 280 33.94 9.08 7.24
N GLY A 281 34.74 8.18 7.80
CA GLY A 281 36.03 8.57 8.39
C GLY A 281 37.04 9.20 7.43
N LYS A 282 37.01 8.86 6.13
CA LYS A 282 37.94 9.38 5.10
C LYS A 282 37.21 9.67 3.78
N SER A 283 36.25 10.59 3.79
CA SER A 283 35.60 11.03 2.55
C SER A 283 35.36 12.54 2.54
N GLY A 284 35.91 13.23 1.56
CA GLY A 284 35.40 14.52 1.09
C GLY A 284 34.47 14.31 -0.12
N GLY A 285 33.90 15.38 -0.66
CA GLY A 285 33.14 15.35 -1.92
C GLY A 285 31.66 14.98 -1.79
N CYS A 286 31.07 14.52 -2.91
CA CYS A 286 29.62 14.28 -3.01
C CYS A 286 29.11 13.21 -2.02
N VAL A 287 29.93 12.20 -1.72
CA VAL A 287 29.54 11.11 -0.82
C VAL A 287 29.29 11.62 0.60
N ALA A 288 30.16 12.50 1.11
CA ALA A 288 29.98 13.11 2.43
C ALA A 288 28.70 13.95 2.49
N SER A 289 28.42 14.73 1.43
CA SER A 289 27.20 15.53 1.32
C SER A 289 25.93 14.67 1.32
N HIS A 290 25.89 13.58 0.55
CA HIS A 290 24.75 12.67 0.54
C HIS A 290 24.52 12.00 1.90
N ILE A 291 25.60 11.60 2.56
CA ILE A 291 25.53 10.93 3.86
C ILE A 291 25.07 11.88 4.96
N GLU A 292 25.55 13.11 4.95
CA GLU A 292 25.06 14.16 5.84
C GLU A 292 23.58 14.47 5.57
N SER A 293 23.18 14.60 4.31
CA SER A 293 21.78 14.86 3.94
C SER A 293 20.85 13.73 4.41
N MET A 294 21.29 12.47 4.29
CA MET A 294 20.53 11.30 4.73
C MET A 294 20.36 11.28 6.25
N GLY A 295 21.43 11.53 7.02
CA GLY A 295 21.34 11.64 8.48
C GLY A 295 20.38 12.75 8.94
N ARG A 296 20.44 13.93 8.29
CA ARG A 296 19.55 15.06 8.58
C ARG A 296 18.08 14.74 8.29
N LEU A 297 17.80 14.09 7.17
CA LEU A 297 16.43 13.70 6.79
C LEU A 297 15.87 12.61 7.70
N ILE A 298 16.69 11.62 8.08
CA ILE A 298 16.27 10.59 9.05
C ILE A 298 16.01 11.21 10.41
N SER A 299 16.87 12.12 10.88
CA SER A 299 16.66 12.86 12.14
C SER A 299 15.40 13.73 12.09
N LEU A 300 15.08 14.30 10.94
CA LEU A 300 13.83 15.03 10.74
C LEU A 300 12.61 14.10 10.81
N ALA A 301 12.68 12.93 10.16
CA ALA A 301 11.64 11.92 10.17
C ALA A 301 11.35 11.42 11.59
N LEU A 302 12.39 11.05 12.34
CA LEU A 302 12.29 10.59 13.73
C LEU A 302 11.62 11.66 14.62
N ARG A 303 12.05 12.92 14.53
CA ARG A 303 11.42 14.01 15.28
C ARG A 303 10.02 14.36 14.81
N SER A 304 9.64 13.93 13.61
CA SER A 304 8.28 14.11 13.08
C SER A 304 7.38 12.92 13.40
N GLN A 305 7.76 12.09 14.38
CA GLN A 305 7.01 10.91 14.83
C GLN A 305 6.78 9.88 13.73
N ILE A 306 7.73 9.75 12.79
CA ILE A 306 7.75 8.63 11.86
C ILE A 306 8.38 7.43 12.59
N GLU A 307 7.64 6.31 12.61
CA GLU A 307 8.10 5.07 13.23
C GLU A 307 9.44 4.60 12.61
N PRO A 308 10.44 4.22 13.43
CA PRO A 308 11.74 3.75 12.94
C PRO A 308 11.64 2.60 11.93
N GLU A 309 10.66 1.71 12.08
CA GLU A 309 10.40 0.58 11.18
C GLU A 309 10.08 1.04 9.76
N GLU A 310 9.33 2.13 9.60
CA GLU A 310 9.04 2.71 8.28
C GLU A 310 10.31 3.22 7.62
N ILE A 311 11.22 3.83 8.39
CA ILE A 311 12.53 4.28 7.88
C ILE A 311 13.39 3.07 7.47
N ILE A 312 13.40 2.00 8.27
CA ILE A 312 14.12 0.75 7.95
C ILE A 312 13.64 0.19 6.62
N ILE A 313 12.32 0.10 6.39
CA ILE A 313 11.74 -0.45 5.16
C ILE A 313 12.20 0.32 3.93
N GLN A 314 12.30 1.66 4.02
CA GLN A 314 12.76 2.49 2.90
C GLN A 314 14.25 2.33 2.59
N LEU A 315 15.09 2.09 3.61
CA LEU A 315 16.55 2.09 3.46
C LEU A 315 17.16 0.69 3.26
N LYS A 316 16.52 -0.35 3.81
CA LYS A 316 17.02 -1.73 3.78
C LYS A 316 17.05 -2.26 2.35
N SER A 317 18.10 -2.99 2.00
CA SER A 317 18.33 -3.57 0.67
C SER A 317 18.67 -2.58 -0.46
N ILE A 318 18.79 -1.27 -0.20
CA ILE A 318 19.36 -0.34 -1.18
C ILE A 318 20.79 -0.77 -1.51
N ARG A 319 21.10 -0.91 -2.80
CA ARG A 319 22.39 -1.42 -3.29
C ARG A 319 23.20 -0.31 -3.95
N CYS A 320 24.49 -0.23 -3.62
CA CYS A 320 25.46 0.57 -4.35
C CYS A 320 26.40 -0.33 -5.18
N PRO A 321 27.21 0.23 -6.10
CA PRO A 321 28.14 -0.55 -6.92
C PRO A 321 29.21 -1.33 -6.14
N SER A 322 29.43 -0.98 -4.87
CA SER A 322 30.46 -1.57 -4.00
C SER A 322 29.84 -2.15 -2.73
N PRO A 323 29.08 -3.26 -2.80
CA PRO A 323 28.63 -3.97 -1.61
C PRO A 323 29.83 -4.63 -0.90
N THR A 324 29.73 -4.80 0.41
CA THR A 324 30.76 -5.50 1.20
C THR A 324 30.13 -6.58 2.07
N PHE A 325 30.91 -7.59 2.43
CA PHE A 325 30.50 -8.60 3.39
C PHE A 325 31.22 -8.35 4.71
N GLY A 326 30.46 -8.34 5.79
CA GLY A 326 30.96 -8.24 7.15
C GLY A 326 30.59 -9.47 7.98
N PRO A 327 31.02 -9.52 9.25
CA PRO A 327 30.70 -10.61 10.17
C PRO A 327 29.20 -10.86 10.35
N GLU A 328 28.38 -9.81 10.21
CA GLU A 328 26.93 -9.85 10.37
C GLU A 328 26.17 -9.93 9.02
N GLY A 329 26.88 -10.31 7.94
CA GLY A 329 26.31 -10.47 6.62
C GLY A 329 26.65 -9.35 5.64
N ALA A 330 25.93 -9.33 4.51
CA ALA A 330 26.18 -8.40 3.41
C ALA A 330 25.69 -6.99 3.74
N VAL A 331 26.53 -5.96 3.60
CA VAL A 331 26.14 -4.55 3.61
C VAL A 331 26.11 -4.06 2.17
N LEU A 332 24.91 -3.78 1.65
CA LEU A 332 24.70 -3.51 0.23
C LEU A 332 24.98 -2.06 -0.17
N SER A 333 24.85 -1.13 0.77
CA SER A 333 25.14 0.30 0.60
C SER A 333 25.25 1.00 1.96
N CYS A 334 25.53 2.30 1.96
CA CYS A 334 25.47 3.11 3.18
C CYS A 334 24.04 3.21 3.72
N ALA A 335 23.00 3.25 2.88
CA ALA A 335 21.60 3.28 3.33
C ALA A 335 21.21 1.94 3.99
N ASP A 336 21.60 0.82 3.38
CA ASP A 336 21.40 -0.52 3.95
C ASP A 336 22.13 -0.69 5.30
N ALA A 337 23.34 -0.11 5.43
CA ALA A 337 24.07 -0.08 6.69
C ALA A 337 23.29 0.66 7.79
N VAL A 338 22.66 1.79 7.46
CA VAL A 338 21.85 2.57 8.40
C VAL A 338 20.61 1.81 8.83
N ALA A 339 19.88 1.20 7.91
CA ALA A 339 18.71 0.39 8.23
C ALA A 339 19.03 -0.71 9.25
N LYS A 340 20.14 -1.43 9.04
CA LYS A 340 20.60 -2.50 9.93
C LYS A 340 21.05 -1.98 11.29
N ALA A 341 21.67 -0.81 11.33
CA ALA A 341 22.09 -0.18 12.59
C ALA A 341 20.88 0.24 13.44
N ILE A 342 19.84 0.82 12.83
CA ILE A 342 18.59 1.14 13.53
C ILE A 342 17.92 -0.15 14.03
N GLU A 343 17.82 -1.18 13.20
CA GLU A 343 17.22 -2.48 13.58
C GLU A 343 17.94 -3.11 14.79
N ARG A 344 19.28 -3.10 14.79
CA ARG A 344 20.08 -3.56 15.94
C ARG A 344 19.87 -2.70 17.18
N PHE A 345 19.85 -1.38 17.03
CA PHE A 345 19.62 -0.46 18.14
C PHE A 345 18.28 -0.80 18.82
N LEU A 346 17.19 -0.90 18.06
CA LEU A 346 15.87 -1.24 18.61
C LEU A 346 15.86 -2.60 19.31
N THR A 347 16.58 -3.58 18.77
CA THR A 347 16.72 -4.91 19.38
C THR A 347 17.45 -4.85 20.73
N LEU A 348 18.57 -4.12 20.80
CA LEU A 348 19.35 -3.95 22.04
C LEU A 348 18.54 -3.25 23.14
N TYR A 349 17.75 -2.24 22.76
CA TYR A 349 16.89 -1.51 23.68
C TYR A 349 15.72 -2.34 24.20
N SER A 350 15.11 -3.16 23.34
CA SER A 350 14.07 -4.11 23.73
C SER A 350 14.58 -5.15 24.76
N THR A 351 15.87 -5.50 24.68
CA THR A 351 16.50 -6.46 25.62
C THR A 351 17.01 -5.84 26.92
N ASN A 352 17.30 -4.54 26.97
CA ASN A 352 17.79 -3.86 28.20
C ASN A 352 16.73 -3.72 29.31
N GLY A 353 15.45 -4.01 29.04
CA GLY A 353 14.42 -4.23 30.07
C GLY A 353 14.47 -5.60 30.76
N LYS A 354 15.33 -6.51 30.29
CA LYS A 354 15.57 -7.85 30.86
C LYS A 354 17.05 -8.20 30.75
N ALA A 355 17.86 -7.67 31.67
CA ALA A 355 19.20 -8.19 31.86
C ALA A 355 19.13 -9.61 32.45
N GLU A 356 19.28 -10.64 31.62
CA GLU A 356 20.04 -11.82 32.00
C GLU A 356 20.60 -12.53 30.76
N GLN A 357 21.86 -12.92 30.88
CA GLN A 357 22.69 -13.55 29.86
C GLN A 357 21.98 -14.76 29.23
N ASN A 358 21.84 -14.76 27.90
CA ASN A 358 21.85 -16.01 27.15
C ASN A 358 22.18 -15.77 25.68
N GLU A 359 22.93 -16.75 25.16
CA GLU A 359 23.66 -16.79 23.90
C GLU A 359 22.84 -16.41 22.66
N LEU A 360 23.56 -15.91 21.63
CA LEU A 360 23.06 -15.69 20.28
C LEU A 360 22.24 -16.90 19.79
N LYS A 361 20.92 -16.80 19.89
CA LYS A 361 20.03 -17.64 19.09
C LYS A 361 19.86 -16.97 17.73
N GLN A 362 20.49 -17.59 16.73
CA GLN A 362 20.11 -17.47 15.32
C GLN A 362 18.59 -17.59 15.21
N THR A 363 17.91 -16.46 15.07
CA THR A 363 16.53 -16.42 14.60
C THR A 363 16.59 -16.33 13.09
N THR A 364 16.55 -17.49 12.46
CA THR A 364 16.20 -17.64 11.05
C THR A 364 14.78 -17.13 10.84
N LEU A 365 14.64 -15.86 10.47
CA LEU A 365 13.43 -15.36 9.82
C LEU A 365 13.51 -15.73 8.33
N ASN A 366 13.32 -17.01 8.06
CA ASN A 366 12.78 -17.46 6.78
C ASN A 366 11.30 -17.08 6.77
N ASP A 367 10.94 -15.88 6.30
CA ASP A 367 9.76 -15.66 5.44
C ASP A 367 9.61 -14.16 5.08
N PHE A 368 10.46 -13.67 4.18
CA PHE A 368 10.09 -12.54 3.32
C PHE A 368 10.73 -12.76 1.96
N GLY A 369 9.90 -13.18 1.00
CA GLY A 369 10.04 -12.98 -0.45
C GLY A 369 11.42 -13.18 -1.08
N THR A 370 11.54 -14.21 -1.93
CA THR A 370 12.66 -14.41 -2.86
C THR A 370 13.15 -13.09 -3.51
N PRO A 371 14.48 -12.82 -3.52
CA PRO A 371 15.08 -11.60 -4.07
C PRO A 371 14.79 -11.28 -5.54
N ASP A 372 14.21 -12.21 -6.30
CA ASP A 372 14.00 -12.11 -7.75
C ASP A 372 12.96 -11.05 -8.18
N LYS A 373 12.17 -10.49 -7.25
CA LYS A 373 11.10 -9.53 -7.61
C LYS A 373 11.43 -8.04 -7.45
N MET A 374 12.62 -7.68 -6.94
CA MET A 374 13.11 -6.29 -6.93
C MET A 374 14.19 -6.01 -7.99
N MET A 375 14.32 -6.88 -8.99
CA MET A 375 15.46 -6.89 -9.92
C MET A 375 15.23 -6.18 -11.29
N SER A 376 14.25 -5.29 -11.44
CA SER A 376 13.96 -4.70 -12.78
C SER A 376 14.11 -3.18 -12.94
N LEU A 377 14.64 -2.44 -11.95
CA LEU A 377 14.77 -0.98 -12.07
C LEU A 377 16.15 -0.48 -11.62
N SER A 378 17.21 -0.86 -12.34
CA SER A 378 18.38 0.00 -12.60
C SER A 378 19.37 -0.70 -13.55
N HIS A 379 19.14 -0.56 -14.85
CA HIS A 379 20.22 -0.74 -15.82
C HIS A 379 21.08 0.53 -15.84
N THR A 380 22.02 0.65 -14.91
CA THR A 380 23.14 1.61 -15.01
C THR A 380 24.45 0.87 -14.89
N THR A 381 24.93 0.37 -16.03
CA THR A 381 26.15 -0.44 -16.20
C THR A 381 27.46 0.34 -16.16
N SER A 382 27.53 1.51 -15.52
CA SER A 382 28.80 2.29 -15.50
C SER A 382 28.95 3.27 -14.33
N GLY A 383 28.51 2.88 -13.12
CA GLY A 383 28.64 3.67 -11.88
C GLY A 383 30.06 3.74 -11.30
N LEU A 384 31.01 4.22 -12.10
CA LEU A 384 32.40 4.61 -11.75
C LEU A 384 32.50 5.63 -10.60
N ARG A 385 33.04 5.22 -9.44
CA ARG A 385 33.78 6.03 -8.45
C ARG A 385 34.75 7.08 -9.08
N PRO A 386 34.50 8.39 -9.25
CA PRO A 386 35.55 9.28 -9.77
C PRO A 386 36.64 9.59 -8.74
N GLU A 387 36.40 9.27 -7.46
CA GLU A 387 37.27 9.52 -6.32
C GLU A 387 37.89 8.22 -5.78
N CYS A 388 39.14 8.32 -5.35
CA CYS A 388 39.91 7.25 -4.74
C CYS A 388 39.30 6.85 -3.39
N PRO A 389 39.04 5.57 -3.14
CA PRO A 389 38.46 5.10 -1.89
C PRO A 389 39.41 5.20 -0.68
N GLU A 390 40.72 5.29 -0.91
CA GLU A 390 41.73 5.38 0.15
C GLU A 390 42.00 6.82 0.59
N CYS A 391 42.05 7.77 -0.36
CA CYS A 391 42.52 9.14 -0.10
C CYS A 391 41.61 10.26 -0.62
N GLY A 392 40.53 9.93 -1.35
CA GLY A 392 39.56 10.91 -1.86
C GLY A 392 40.00 11.70 -3.11
N ASN A 393 41.22 11.54 -3.61
CA ASN A 393 41.67 12.19 -4.86
C ASN A 393 41.08 11.55 -6.11
N LEU A 394 41.04 12.26 -7.23
CA LEU A 394 40.56 11.71 -8.49
C LEU A 394 41.35 10.47 -8.93
N VAL A 395 40.65 9.48 -9.48
CA VAL A 395 41.25 8.27 -10.04
C VAL A 395 41.30 8.32 -11.56
N GLU A 396 42.37 7.78 -12.12
CA GLU A 396 42.58 7.63 -13.57
C GLU A 396 42.24 6.20 -14.00
N HIS A 397 41.63 6.07 -15.16
CA HIS A 397 41.45 4.78 -15.83
C HIS A 397 42.60 4.53 -16.80
N SER A 398 43.33 3.44 -16.61
CA SER A 398 44.38 2.98 -17.53
C SER A 398 44.37 1.46 -17.57
N GLU A 399 44.45 0.89 -18.78
CA GLU A 399 44.61 -0.56 -18.99
C GLU A 399 43.59 -1.46 -18.26
N GLY A 400 42.32 -1.02 -18.16
CA GLY A 400 41.28 -1.79 -17.45
C GLY A 400 41.34 -1.70 -15.92
N CYS A 401 42.25 -0.88 -15.38
CA CYS A 401 42.39 -0.64 -13.96
C CYS A 401 42.06 0.81 -13.58
N ILE A 402 41.53 0.98 -12.37
CA ILE A 402 41.36 2.26 -11.69
C ILE A 402 42.62 2.51 -10.86
N LEU A 403 43.28 3.64 -11.08
CA LEU A 403 44.55 3.99 -10.43
C LEU A 403 44.44 5.35 -9.74
N CYS A 404 44.91 5.45 -8.49
CA CYS A 404 45.12 6.74 -7.83
C CYS A 404 46.61 7.08 -7.83
N ARG A 405 46.99 8.12 -8.58
CA ARG A 405 48.38 8.61 -8.65
C ARG A 405 48.89 9.21 -7.34
N VAL A 406 48.00 9.53 -6.41
CA VAL A 406 48.36 10.20 -5.15
C VAL A 406 48.69 9.21 -4.03
N CYS A 407 47.92 8.14 -3.86
CA CYS A 407 48.14 7.17 -2.77
C CYS A 407 48.50 5.75 -3.25
N GLY A 408 48.61 5.53 -4.56
CA GLY A 408 48.97 4.23 -5.13
C GLY A 408 47.84 3.20 -5.14
N TYR A 409 46.61 3.58 -4.80
CA TYR A 409 45.45 2.69 -4.88
C TYR A 409 45.27 2.18 -6.32
N SER A 410 45.13 0.86 -6.50
CA SER A 410 44.83 0.25 -7.78
C SER A 410 43.73 -0.80 -7.64
N LYS A 411 42.80 -0.83 -8.61
CA LYS A 411 41.77 -1.88 -8.71
C LYS A 411 41.48 -2.18 -10.17
N CYS A 412 41.87 -3.38 -10.60
CA CYS A 412 41.59 -3.90 -11.94
C CYS A 412 40.26 -4.66 -11.94
N GLY A 413 39.50 -4.54 -13.03
CA GLY A 413 38.17 -5.15 -13.21
C GLY A 413 38.03 -5.79 -14.57
#